data_AF-A0A2G9I885-F1
#
_entry.id   AF-A0A2G9I885-F1
#
_cell.length_a   1.000
_cell.length_b   1.000
_cell.length_c   1.000
_cell.angle_alpha   90.00
_cell.angle_beta   90.00
_cell.angle_gamma   90.00
#
_symmetry.space_group_name_H-M   'P 1'
#
loop_
_entity.id
_entity.type
_entity.pdbx_description
1 polymer ?
#
loop_
_entity_poly.entity_id
_entity_poly.type
_entity_poly.pdbx_seq_one_letter_code
_entity_poly.pdbx_strand_id
1 'polypeptide(L)'
;MEQFCLTGAIKKENPKLLMAASALALPIKPLMVTAVHTGIMEVAFAKRANENPDLRMAHNVHTASSLLGGSLFLADSLFPEAPFVHAGWHLAAAMGVLTCNKLLE
;
A
#
# COMPACT_ATOMS: atom_id res chain seq x y z
N MET A 1 -18.73 -0.16 -13.89
CA MET A 1 -18.28 0.36 -15.20
C MET A 1 -18.19 1.89 -15.22
N GLU A 2 -19.00 2.62 -14.44
CA GLU A 2 -19.01 4.10 -14.44
C GLU A 2 -17.83 4.77 -13.69
N GLN A 3 -17.22 4.09 -12.72
CA GLN A 3 -16.12 4.68 -11.91
C GLN A 3 -14.81 4.84 -12.69
N PHE A 4 -14.58 4.01 -13.71
CA PHE A 4 -13.39 4.08 -14.57
C PHE A 4 -13.46 5.22 -15.61
N CYS A 5 -14.67 5.55 -16.07
CA CYS A 5 -14.88 6.59 -17.09
C CYS A 5 -14.67 8.01 -16.55
N LEU A 6 -15.01 8.26 -15.27
CA LEU A 6 -14.80 9.56 -14.62
C LEU A 6 -13.32 9.82 -14.30
N THR A 7 -12.56 8.79 -13.90
CA THR A 7 -11.12 8.89 -13.65
C THR A 7 -10.33 9.16 -14.93
N GLY A 8 -10.77 8.60 -16.08
CA GLY A 8 -10.14 8.83 -17.38
C GLY A 8 -10.30 10.26 -17.90
N ALA A 9 -11.46 10.90 -17.69
CA ALA A 9 -11.71 12.27 -18.10
C ALA A 9 -10.92 13.30 -17.26
N ILE A 10 -10.80 13.08 -15.95
CA ILE A 10 -10.08 13.98 -15.02
C ILE A 10 -8.55 13.95 -15.25
N LYS A 11 -8.01 12.83 -15.74
CA LYS A 11 -6.56 12.68 -15.99
C LYS A 11 -6.04 13.62 -17.09
N LYS A 12 -6.91 14.09 -17.99
CA LYS A 12 -6.56 14.85 -19.19
C LYS A 12 -6.36 16.35 -18.94
N GLU A 13 -7.03 16.93 -17.94
CA GLU A 13 -7.08 18.38 -17.79
C GLU A 13 -6.29 18.96 -16.61
N ASN A 14 -6.01 18.20 -15.52
CA ASN A 14 -5.01 18.54 -14.48
C ASN A 14 -4.90 17.39 -13.42
N PRO A 15 -4.13 16.31 -13.70
CA PRO A 15 -4.27 15.02 -13.01
C PRO A 15 -3.83 15.01 -11.54
N LYS A 16 -2.83 15.81 -11.15
CA LYS A 16 -2.24 15.73 -9.80
C LYS A 16 -2.97 16.57 -8.78
N LEU A 17 -3.41 17.77 -9.17
CA LEU A 17 -4.02 18.74 -8.26
C LEU A 17 -5.47 18.34 -7.93
N LEU A 18 -6.24 17.89 -8.92
CA LEU A 18 -7.60 17.40 -8.70
C LEU A 18 -7.61 16.09 -7.91
N MET A 19 -6.66 15.17 -8.17
CA MET A 19 -6.53 13.94 -7.38
C MET A 19 -6.10 14.23 -5.94
N ALA A 20 -5.17 15.17 -5.74
CA ALA A 20 -4.79 15.64 -4.40
C ALA A 20 -5.96 16.36 -3.70
N ALA A 21 -6.70 17.22 -4.39
CA ALA A 21 -7.86 17.92 -3.86
C ALA A 21 -9.00 16.93 -3.53
N SER A 22 -9.23 15.92 -4.37
CA SER A 22 -10.17 14.84 -4.08
C SER A 22 -9.72 14.00 -2.90
N ALA A 23 -8.43 13.68 -2.76
CA ALA A 23 -7.90 12.98 -1.58
C ALA A 23 -8.06 13.81 -0.29
N LEU A 24 -8.00 15.14 -0.39
CA LEU A 24 -8.16 16.09 0.73
C LEU A 24 -9.64 16.39 1.06
N ALA A 25 -10.52 16.34 0.05
CA ALA A 25 -11.96 16.56 0.15
C ALA A 25 -12.75 15.29 0.49
N LEU A 26 -12.20 14.10 0.18
CA LEU A 26 -12.68 12.84 0.73
C LEU A 26 -12.51 12.90 2.26
N PRO A 27 -13.43 12.27 3.02
CA PRO A 27 -13.43 12.41 4.46
C PRO A 27 -12.06 11.98 5.00
N ILE A 28 -11.34 12.95 5.56
CA ILE A 28 -10.05 12.77 6.22
C ILE A 28 -10.13 11.64 7.26
N LYS A 29 -11.31 11.38 7.81
CA LYS A 29 -11.60 10.38 8.85
C LYS A 29 -11.22 8.92 8.45
N PRO A 30 -11.80 8.28 7.41
CA PRO A 30 -11.43 6.90 7.06
C PRO A 30 -9.97 6.70 6.66
N LEU A 31 -9.35 7.65 5.97
CA LEU A 31 -7.92 7.56 5.63
C LEU A 31 -7.04 7.69 6.87
N MET A 32 -7.32 8.66 7.75
CA MET A 32 -6.59 8.82 9.02
C MET A 32 -6.78 7.60 9.94
N VAL A 33 -7.99 7.09 10.06
CA VAL A 33 -8.28 5.90 10.90
C VAL A 33 -7.53 4.67 10.38
N THR A 34 -7.50 4.47 9.06
CA THR A 34 -6.75 3.38 8.43
C THR A 34 -5.25 3.56 8.67
N ALA A 35 -4.71 4.76 8.44
CA ALA A 35 -3.29 5.04 8.65
C ALA A 35 -2.87 4.81 10.11
N VAL A 36 -3.69 5.24 11.07
CA VAL A 36 -3.43 5.00 12.50
C VAL A 36 -3.49 3.51 12.85
N HIS A 37 -4.53 2.79 12.41
CA HIS A 37 -4.65 1.35 12.70
C HIS A 37 -3.51 0.55 12.07
N THR A 38 -3.19 0.81 10.80
CA THR A 38 -2.07 0.17 10.12
C THR A 38 -0.76 0.50 10.83
N GLY A 39 -0.51 1.77 11.16
CA GLY A 39 0.72 2.17 11.86
C GLY A 39 0.90 1.48 13.22
N ILE A 40 -0.18 1.37 14.01
CA ILE A 40 -0.15 0.63 15.29
C ILE A 40 0.15 -0.86 15.07
N MET A 41 -0.44 -1.47 14.04
CA MET A 41 -0.22 -2.87 13.69
C MET A 41 1.24 -3.14 13.29
N GLU A 42 1.84 -2.28 12.47
CA GLU A 42 3.25 -2.37 12.07
C GLU A 42 4.19 -2.28 13.28
N VAL A 43 3.94 -1.32 14.19
CA VAL A 43 4.74 -1.18 15.42
C VAL A 43 4.60 -2.40 16.33
N ALA A 44 3.40 -2.95 16.44
CA ALA A 44 3.16 -4.16 17.22
C ALA A 44 3.87 -5.38 16.62
N PHE A 45 3.90 -5.52 15.28
CA PHE A 45 4.67 -6.55 14.60
C PHE A 45 6.16 -6.38 14.88
N ALA A 46 6.71 -5.19 14.65
CA ALA A 46 8.14 -4.92 14.88
C ALA A 46 8.55 -5.23 16.32
N LYS A 47 7.74 -4.85 17.31
CA LYS A 47 7.98 -5.17 18.73
C LYS A 47 8.00 -6.69 18.97
N ARG A 48 7.00 -7.42 18.49
CA ARG A 48 6.93 -8.88 18.65
C ARG A 48 8.06 -9.60 17.93
N ALA A 49 8.47 -9.13 16.76
CA ALA A 49 9.61 -9.68 16.02
C ALA A 49 10.95 -9.43 16.72
N ASN A 50 11.06 -8.33 17.47
CA ASN A 50 12.24 -8.06 18.29
C ASN A 50 12.32 -9.00 19.52
N GLU A 51 11.17 -9.29 20.13
CA GLU A 51 11.07 -10.16 21.32
C GLU A 51 11.17 -11.66 20.95
N ASN A 52 10.61 -12.07 19.80
CA ASN A 52 10.53 -13.47 19.37
C ASN A 52 11.33 -13.69 18.07
N PRO A 53 12.44 -14.46 18.11
CA PRO A 53 13.30 -14.67 16.93
C PRO A 53 12.58 -15.37 15.77
N ASP A 54 11.60 -16.22 16.05
CA ASP A 54 10.82 -16.95 15.05
C ASP A 54 9.97 -16.02 14.14
N LEU A 55 9.62 -14.83 14.65
CA LEU A 55 8.83 -13.85 13.91
C LEU A 55 9.69 -12.90 13.05
N ARG A 56 11.02 -12.90 13.22
CA ARG A 56 11.92 -11.96 12.52
C ARG A 56 11.90 -12.16 11.02
N MET A 57 11.88 -13.42 10.56
CA MET A 57 11.83 -13.70 9.13
C MET A 57 10.51 -13.22 8.53
N ALA A 58 9.40 -13.51 9.19
CA ALA A 58 8.07 -13.05 8.76
C ALA A 58 8.01 -11.52 8.70
N HIS A 59 8.53 -10.83 9.72
CA HIS A 59 8.63 -9.37 9.74
C HIS A 59 9.51 -8.82 8.63
N ASN A 60 10.69 -9.41 8.38
CA ASN A 60 11.58 -8.95 7.32
C ASN A 60 10.95 -9.11 5.93
N VAL A 61 10.29 -10.24 5.68
CA VAL A 61 9.54 -10.46 4.44
C VAL A 61 8.38 -9.48 4.32
N HIS A 62 7.65 -9.22 5.42
CA HIS A 62 6.60 -8.22 5.47
C HIS A 62 7.12 -6.84 5.07
N THR A 63 8.15 -6.34 5.76
CA THR A 63 8.76 -5.03 5.50
C THR A 63 9.30 -4.94 4.08
N ALA A 64 10.06 -5.94 3.62
CA ALA A 64 10.62 -5.95 2.27
C ALA A 64 9.52 -5.92 1.20
N SER A 65 8.47 -6.70 1.39
CA SER A 65 7.32 -6.77 0.49
C SER A 65 6.53 -5.45 0.48
N SER A 66 6.35 -4.81 1.63
CA SER A 66 5.69 -3.51 1.77
C SER A 66 6.50 -2.38 1.11
N LEU A 67 7.83 -2.35 1.29
CA LEU A 67 8.71 -1.38 0.64
C LEU A 67 8.75 -1.57 -0.88
N LEU A 68 8.84 -2.82 -1.34
CA LEU A 68 8.83 -3.14 -2.76
C LEU A 68 7.49 -2.81 -3.41
N GLY A 69 6.38 -3.21 -2.76
CA GLY A 69 5.03 -2.92 -3.22
C GLY A 69 4.74 -1.42 -3.28
N GLY A 70 5.14 -0.66 -2.26
CA GLY A 70 5.02 0.80 -2.25
C GLY A 70 5.86 1.46 -3.34
N SER A 71 7.07 0.94 -3.60
CA SER A 71 7.94 1.43 -4.68
C SER A 71 7.34 1.14 -6.06
N LEU A 72 6.78 -0.06 -6.27
CA LEU A 72 6.10 -0.45 -7.51
C LEU A 72 4.81 0.36 -7.72
N PHE A 73 4.06 0.67 -6.66
CA PHE A 73 2.89 1.56 -6.72
C PHE A 73 3.25 2.96 -7.24
N LEU A 74 4.33 3.54 -6.70
CA LEU A 74 4.82 4.84 -7.17
C LEU A 74 5.35 4.74 -8.61
N ALA A 75 6.07 3.67 -8.95
CA ALA A 75 6.59 3.44 -10.30
C ALA A 75 5.45 3.29 -11.33
N ASP A 76 4.36 2.60 -11.01
CA ASP A 76 3.16 2.47 -11.87
C ASP A 76 2.56 3.83 -12.22
N SER A 77 2.60 4.76 -11.26
CA SER A 77 2.12 6.13 -11.43
C SER A 77 3.06 7.00 -12.27
N LEU A 78 4.37 6.75 -12.20
CA LEU A 78 5.41 7.53 -12.91
C LEU A 78 5.66 7.01 -14.32
N PHE A 79 5.53 5.71 -14.55
CA PHE A 79 5.84 5.03 -15.80
C PHE A 79 4.65 4.15 -16.24
N PRO A 80 3.53 4.76 -16.66
CA PRO A 80 2.30 4.02 -17.00
C PRO A 80 2.45 3.08 -18.21
N GLU A 81 3.47 3.30 -19.04
CA GLU A 81 3.77 2.46 -20.21
C GLU A 81 4.63 1.23 -19.88
N ALA A 82 5.18 1.15 -18.66
CA ALA A 82 6.01 0.02 -18.25
C ALA A 82 5.11 -1.20 -17.99
N PRO A 83 5.24 -2.29 -18.77
CA PRO A 83 4.37 -3.44 -18.62
C PRO A 83 4.65 -4.16 -17.29
N PHE A 84 3.60 -4.74 -16.71
CA PHE A 84 3.65 -5.59 -15.51
C PHE A 84 3.97 -4.90 -14.16
N VAL A 85 4.26 -3.59 -14.11
CA VAL A 85 4.54 -2.89 -12.84
C VAL A 85 3.38 -2.99 -11.86
N HIS A 86 2.16 -2.74 -12.32
CA HIS A 86 0.94 -2.93 -11.54
C HIS A 86 0.76 -4.35 -10.99
N ALA A 87 1.04 -5.37 -11.82
CA ALA A 87 0.96 -6.77 -11.41
C ALA A 87 2.05 -7.10 -10.37
N GLY A 88 3.25 -6.55 -10.54
CA GLY A 88 4.33 -6.65 -9.57
C GLY A 88 3.98 -6.03 -8.23
N TRP A 89 3.31 -4.86 -8.22
CA TRP A 89 2.79 -4.26 -7.00
C TRP A 89 1.83 -5.21 -6.28
N HIS A 90 0.82 -5.75 -6.99
CA HIS A 90 -0.12 -6.71 -6.39
C HIS A 90 0.58 -7.96 -5.84
N LEU A 91 1.58 -8.48 -6.55
CA LEU A 91 2.36 -9.65 -6.10
C LEU A 91 3.12 -9.35 -4.80
N ALA A 92 3.82 -8.21 -4.73
CA ALA A 92 4.52 -7.78 -3.52
C ALA A 92 3.55 -7.58 -2.36
N ALA A 93 2.40 -6.95 -2.59
CA ALA A 93 1.37 -6.79 -1.57
C ALA A 93 0.85 -8.14 -1.05
N ALA A 94 0.61 -9.11 -1.94
CA ALA A 94 0.18 -10.46 -1.55
C ALA A 94 1.21 -11.16 -0.64
N MET A 95 2.50 -11.07 -0.98
CA MET A 95 3.58 -11.60 -0.15
C MET A 95 3.60 -10.97 1.26
N GLY A 96 3.42 -9.65 1.35
CA GLY A 96 3.34 -8.94 2.63
C GLY A 96 2.12 -9.32 3.47
N VAL A 97 0.97 -9.60 2.85
CA VAL A 97 -0.22 -10.04 3.59
C VAL A 97 -0.08 -11.48 4.08
N LEU A 98 0.59 -12.37 3.33
CA LEU A 98 0.80 -13.76 3.73
C LEU A 98 1.57 -13.89 5.05
N THR A 99 2.48 -12.95 5.35
CA THR A 99 3.25 -12.96 6.61
C THR A 99 2.40 -12.61 7.83
N CYS A 100 1.23 -11.98 7.65
CA CYS A 100 0.35 -11.60 8.77
C CYS A 100 -0.25 -12.82 9.49
N ASN A 101 -0.38 -13.97 8.82
CA ASN A 101 -0.86 -15.19 9.48
C ASN A 101 0.07 -15.64 10.62
N LYS A 102 1.38 -15.39 10.50
CA LYS A 102 2.36 -15.66 11.55
C LYS A 102 2.19 -14.78 12.79
N LEU A 103 1.36 -13.73 12.74
CA LEU A 103 1.02 -12.92 13.91
C LEU A 103 -0.12 -13.50 14.74
N LEU A 104 -0.87 -14.47 14.19
CA LEU A 104 -2.01 -15.13 14.83
C LEU A 104 -1.64 -16.48 15.46
N GLU A 105 -0.46 -17.01 15.13
CA GLU A 105 0.16 -18.18 15.76
C GLU A 105 0.84 -17.77 17.08
#